data_AF-A0A5K1AWG1-F1
#
_entry.id   AF-A0A5K1AWG1-F1
#
_cell.length_a   1.000
_cell.length_b   1.000
_cell.length_c   1.000
_cell.angle_alpha   90.00
_cell.angle_beta   90.00
_cell.angle_gamma   90.00
#
_symmetry.space_group_name_H-M   'P 1'
#
loop_
_entity.id
_entity.type
_entity.pdbx_description
1 polymer ?
#
loop_
_entity_poly.entity_id
_entity_poly.type
_entity_poly.pdbx_seq_one_letter_code
_entity_poly.pdbx_strand_id
1 'polypeptide(L)'
;GFASEQQSMSADVIRKAFLATEEGFSSVVSRQWPNKPQIAAVGSCCLAGIICNGTLYVANVGDSRAVLGRLVKATGEVLPIQLSTEHNASNEAIRQELRSMHPDDSNIVFLKHNVWRVKGLIQ
;
A
#
# COMPACT_ATOMS: atom_id res chain seq x y z
N GLY A 1 -18.14 6.66 11.41
CA GLY A 1 -17.04 5.81 10.91
C GLY A 1 -17.60 5.03 9.75
N PHE A 2 -16.89 4.98 8.62
CA PHE A 2 -17.48 4.66 7.31
C PHE A 2 -18.30 3.36 7.24
N ALA A 3 -17.90 2.31 7.95
CA ALA A 3 -18.64 1.04 8.00
C ALA A 3 -20.00 1.17 8.69
N SER A 4 -20.11 1.99 9.74
CA SER A 4 -21.37 2.26 10.45
C SER A 4 -22.32 3.10 9.59
N GLU A 5 -21.79 4.07 8.84
CA GLU A 5 -22.57 4.92 7.93
C GLU A 5 -23.15 4.14 6.75
N GLN A 6 -22.40 3.17 6.22
CA GLN A 6 -22.82 2.31 5.10
C GLN A 6 -23.46 0.99 5.55
N GLN A 7 -23.60 0.78 6.87
CA GLN A 7 -24.15 -0.42 7.51
C GLN A 7 -23.52 -1.76 7.04
N SER A 8 -22.34 -1.71 6.43
CA SER A 8 -21.67 -2.86 5.84
C SER A 8 -20.17 -2.59 5.64
N MET A 9 -19.38 -3.65 5.53
CA MET A 9 -17.99 -3.56 5.11
C MET A 9 -17.91 -3.74 3.60
N SER A 10 -17.11 -2.90 2.93
CA SER A 10 -16.89 -2.95 1.49
C SER A 10 -15.51 -2.41 1.13
N ALA A 11 -15.07 -2.66 -0.11
CA ALA A 11 -13.85 -2.05 -0.63
C ALA A 11 -13.90 -0.52 -0.56
N ASP A 12 -15.05 0.09 -0.83
CA ASP A 12 -15.23 1.54 -0.76
C ASP A 12 -15.14 2.10 0.66
N VAL A 13 -15.68 1.38 1.66
CA VAL A 13 -15.52 1.72 3.07
C VAL A 13 -14.04 1.74 3.46
N ILE A 14 -13.30 0.72 3.06
CA ILE A 14 -11.87 0.60 3.36
C ILE A 14 -11.08 1.70 2.63
N ARG A 15 -11.39 1.95 1.35
CA ARG A 15 -10.78 3.03 0.57
C ARG A 15 -11.00 4.39 1.22
N LYS A 16 -12.23 4.70 1.65
CA LYS A 16 -12.55 5.94 2.37
C LYS A 16 -11.78 6.06 3.68
N ALA A 17 -11.61 4.95 4.41
CA ALA A 17 -10.81 4.92 5.63
C ALA A 17 -9.35 5.29 5.37
N PHE A 18 -8.72 4.69 4.36
CA PHE A 18 -7.33 5.00 3.97
C PHE A 18 -7.18 6.45 3.53
N LEU A 19 -8.09 6.95 2.69
CA LEU A 19 -8.06 8.35 2.24
C LEU A 19 -8.19 9.34 3.40
N ALA A 20 -9.10 9.09 4.33
CA ALA A 20 -9.27 9.94 5.51
C ALA A 20 -8.03 9.91 6.42
N THR A 21 -7.36 8.77 6.54
CA THR A 21 -6.09 8.67 7.27
C THR A 21 -4.99 9.50 6.61
N GLU A 22 -4.85 9.42 5.29
CA GLU A 22 -3.86 10.21 4.53
C GLU A 22 -4.14 11.72 4.60
N GLU A 23 -5.39 12.13 4.45
CA GLU A 23 -5.80 13.53 4.60
C GLU A 23 -5.52 14.06 6.02
N GLY A 24 -5.79 13.24 7.04
CA GLY A 24 -5.45 13.54 8.43
C GLY A 24 -3.95 13.73 8.64
N PHE A 25 -3.13 12.85 8.07
CA PHE A 25 -1.67 12.98 8.14
C PHE A 25 -1.17 14.22 7.40
N SER A 26 -1.65 14.47 6.18
CA SER A 26 -1.34 15.68 5.39
C SER A 26 -1.66 16.97 6.15
N SER A 27 -2.77 17.00 6.89
CA SER A 27 -3.14 18.13 7.77
C SER A 27 -2.15 18.29 8.93
N VAL A 28 -1.66 17.21 9.51
CA VAL A 28 -0.61 17.25 10.55
C VAL A 28 0.71 17.77 9.97
N VAL A 29 1.14 17.25 8.82
CA VAL A 29 2.36 17.69 8.11
C VAL A 29 2.30 19.19 7.84
N SER A 30 1.21 19.67 7.25
CA SER A 30 1.04 21.09 6.90
C SER A 30 1.13 22.01 8.13
N ARG A 31 0.50 21.64 9.25
CA ARG A 31 0.53 22.43 10.49
C ARG A 31 1.90 22.40 11.18
N GLN A 32 2.62 21.29 11.11
CA GLN A 32 3.89 21.11 11.79
C GLN A 32 5.08 21.55 10.94
N TRP A 33 4.91 21.75 9.63
CA TRP A 33 5.97 22.09 8.69
C TRP A 33 6.93 23.21 9.15
N PRO A 34 6.46 24.37 9.68
CA PRO A 34 7.37 25.45 10.10
C PRO A 34 8.30 25.05 11.25
N ASN A 35 7.88 24.11 12.10
CA ASN A 35 8.58 23.74 13.34
C ASN A 35 9.27 22.38 13.25
N LYS A 36 8.79 21.50 12.36
CA LYS A 36 9.23 20.11 12.22
C LYS A 36 9.15 19.65 10.75
N PRO A 37 9.92 20.25 9.83
CA PRO A 37 9.84 19.95 8.40
C PRO A 37 10.17 18.48 8.06
N GLN A 38 10.93 17.79 8.90
CA GLN A 38 11.26 16.36 8.73
C GLN A 38 10.03 15.45 8.66
N ILE A 39 8.87 15.88 9.18
CA ILE A 39 7.63 15.11 9.11
C ILE A 39 7.14 14.90 7.66
N ALA A 40 7.50 15.78 6.72
CA ALA A 40 7.12 15.57 5.31
C ALA A 40 7.99 14.54 4.59
N ALA A 41 9.12 14.14 5.19
CA ALA A 41 10.03 13.16 4.65
C ALA A 41 9.79 11.74 5.21
N VAL A 42 8.80 11.57 6.10
CA VAL A 42 8.43 10.26 6.64
C VAL A 42 7.16 9.74 5.99
N GLY A 43 7.07 8.42 5.92
CA GLY A 43 5.89 7.70 5.46
C GLY A 43 5.94 6.27 5.99
N SER A 44 4.86 5.52 5.76
CA SER A 44 4.78 4.11 6.11
C SER A 44 4.01 3.36 5.03
N CYS A 45 4.40 2.11 4.80
CA CYS A 45 3.49 1.17 4.17
C CYS A 45 2.31 0.87 5.10
N CYS A 46 1.18 0.48 4.54
CA CYS A 46 0.01 0.07 5.30
C CYS A 46 -0.60 -1.18 4.67
N LEU A 47 -0.63 -2.27 5.43
CA LEU A 47 -1.32 -3.51 5.09
C LEU A 47 -2.38 -3.77 6.14
N ALA A 48 -3.65 -3.84 5.72
CA ALA A 48 -4.78 -4.09 6.59
C ALA A 48 -5.53 -5.35 6.17
N GLY A 49 -5.77 -6.23 7.14
CA GLY A 49 -6.68 -7.37 7.01
C GLY A 49 -7.93 -7.13 7.85
N ILE A 50 -9.11 -7.18 7.23
CA ILE A 50 -10.39 -6.96 7.91
C ILE A 50 -11.25 -8.21 7.73
N ILE A 51 -11.71 -8.80 8.84
CA ILE A 51 -12.65 -9.92 8.80
C ILE A 51 -14.02 -9.42 9.24
N CYS A 52 -15.02 -9.53 8.36
CA CYS A 52 -16.38 -9.10 8.63
C CYS A 52 -17.37 -10.08 7.99
N ASN A 53 -18.32 -10.60 8.78
CA ASN A 53 -19.37 -11.52 8.33
C ASN A 53 -18.82 -12.72 7.50
N GLY A 54 -17.73 -13.33 7.97
CA GLY A 54 -17.07 -14.45 7.30
C GLY A 54 -16.27 -14.09 6.05
N THR A 55 -16.20 -12.82 5.67
CA THR A 55 -15.42 -12.34 4.52
C THR A 55 -14.13 -11.68 5.01
N LEU A 56 -13.00 -12.04 4.39
CA LEU A 56 -11.70 -11.40 4.58
C LEU A 56 -11.47 -10.37 3.47
N TYR A 57 -11.24 -9.12 3.87
CA TYR A 57 -10.79 -8.04 3.01
C TYR A 57 -9.31 -7.76 3.28
N VAL A 58 -8.55 -7.52 2.22
CA VAL A 58 -7.14 -7.14 2.31
C VAL A 58 -6.94 -5.84 1.54
N ALA A 59 -6.38 -4.83 2.19
CA ALA A 59 -5.99 -3.57 1.57
C ALA A 59 -4.49 -3.33 1.79
N ASN A 60 -3.77 -3.03 0.72
CA ASN A 60 -2.32 -2.83 0.73
C ASN A 60 -1.95 -1.51 0.07
N VAL A 61 -1.11 -0.73 0.75
CA VAL A 61 -0.44 0.46 0.23
C VAL A 61 1.05 0.33 0.53
N GLY A 62 1.84 0.08 -0.50
CA GLY A 62 3.29 -0.11 -0.41
C GLY A 62 3.73 -1.55 -0.64
N ASP A 63 4.89 -1.93 -0.09
CA ASP A 63 5.60 -3.17 -0.40
C ASP A 63 5.42 -4.29 0.64
N SER A 64 4.48 -4.12 1.57
CA SER A 64 4.05 -5.19 2.46
C SER A 64 3.25 -6.28 1.71
N ARG A 65 3.23 -7.52 2.24
CA ARG A 65 2.55 -8.66 1.63
C ARG A 65 1.67 -9.42 2.64
N ALA A 66 0.43 -9.71 2.25
CA ALA A 66 -0.44 -10.67 2.93
C ALA A 66 -0.37 -12.05 2.24
N VAL A 67 -0.20 -13.10 3.04
CA VAL A 67 -0.23 -14.51 2.58
C VAL A 67 -1.14 -15.31 3.51
N LEU A 68 -2.09 -16.05 2.93
CA LEU A 68 -3.00 -16.95 3.62
C LEU A 68 -2.47 -18.39 3.55
N GLY A 69 -2.29 -19.01 4.71
CA GLY A 69 -2.07 -20.46 4.78
C GLY A 69 -3.40 -21.20 4.64
N ARG A 70 -3.54 -22.02 3.60
CA ARG A 70 -4.72 -22.88 3.39
C ARG A 70 -4.36 -24.34 3.69
N LEU A 71 -4.96 -24.89 4.76
CA LEU A 71 -4.82 -26.31 5.10
C LEU A 71 -5.57 -27.20 4.09
N VAL A 72 -4.86 -28.12 3.45
CA VAL A 72 -5.41 -29.18 2.61
C VAL A 72 -5.73 -30.37 3.51
N LYS A 73 -7.00 -30.50 3.91
CA LYS A 73 -7.45 -31.51 4.89
C LYS A 73 -7.06 -32.95 4.52
N ALA A 74 -6.99 -33.28 3.24
CA ALA A 74 -6.68 -34.62 2.77
C ALA A 74 -5.21 -35.02 2.98
N THR A 75 -4.29 -34.07 2.89
CA THR A 75 -2.83 -34.31 2.97
C THR A 75 -2.20 -33.78 4.26
N GLY A 76 -2.88 -32.86 4.95
CA GLY A 76 -2.33 -32.12 6.09
C GLY A 76 -1.39 -30.98 5.70
N GLU A 77 -1.17 -30.75 4.39
CA GLU A 77 -0.29 -29.69 3.90
C GLU A 77 -0.92 -28.31 4.05
N VAL A 78 -0.10 -27.28 4.19
CA VAL A 78 -0.53 -25.87 4.22
C VAL A 78 0.01 -25.17 2.98
N LEU A 79 -0.89 -24.79 2.07
CA LEU A 79 -0.54 -24.07 0.85
C LEU A 79 -0.51 -22.55 1.10
N PRO A 80 0.56 -21.84 0.71
CA PRO A 80 0.60 -20.38 0.79
C PRO A 80 -0.17 -19.76 -0.38
N ILE A 81 -1.11 -18.86 -0.08
CA ILE A 81 -1.88 -18.11 -1.07
C ILE A 81 -1.63 -16.63 -0.85
N GLN A 82 -0.95 -15.98 -1.78
CA GLN A 82 -0.74 -14.53 -1.73
C GLN A 82 -2.07 -13.80 -1.93
N LEU A 83 -2.38 -12.86 -1.03
CA LEU A 83 -3.64 -12.10 -1.03
C LEU A 83 -3.48 -10.63 -1.42
N SER A 84 -2.25 -10.12 -1.50
CA SER A 84 -1.96 -8.75 -1.91
C SER A 84 -0.87 -8.71 -2.98
N THR A 85 -0.92 -7.72 -3.85
CA THR A 85 0.19 -7.39 -4.74
C THR A 85 1.02 -6.28 -4.10
N GLU A 86 2.33 -6.42 -4.07
CA GLU A 86 3.21 -5.34 -3.62
C GLU A 86 3.30 -4.22 -4.63
N HIS A 87 3.31 -3.00 -4.11
CA HIS A 87 3.48 -1.78 -4.87
C HIS A 87 4.93 -1.29 -4.73
N ASN A 88 5.84 -1.83 -5.53
CA ASN A 88 7.25 -1.40 -5.59
C ASN A 88 7.82 -1.49 -7.02
N ALA A 89 9.02 -0.93 -7.21
CA ALA A 89 9.65 -0.81 -8.53
C ALA A 89 10.12 -2.16 -9.13
N SER A 90 10.11 -3.27 -8.38
CA SER A 90 10.37 -4.60 -8.94
C SER A 90 9.22 -5.08 -9.82
N ASN A 91 8.00 -4.57 -9.60
CA ASN A 91 6.85 -4.83 -10.46
C ASN A 91 6.94 -3.97 -11.74
N GLU A 92 6.87 -4.60 -12.91
CA GLU A 92 6.94 -3.90 -14.19
C GLU A 92 5.79 -2.93 -14.43
N ALA A 93 4.56 -3.30 -14.05
CA ALA A 93 3.40 -2.44 -14.25
C ALA A 93 3.58 -1.10 -13.53
N ILE A 94 4.12 -1.15 -12.30
CA ILE A 94 4.44 0.05 -11.50
C ILE A 94 5.53 0.89 -12.17
N ARG A 95 6.55 0.25 -12.78
CA ARG A 95 7.57 1.00 -13.54
C ARG A 95 6.97 1.73 -14.74
N GLN A 96 6.05 1.10 -15.46
CA GLN A 96 5.40 1.72 -16.62
C GLN A 96 4.45 2.85 -16.19
N GLU A 97 3.70 2.64 -15.10
CA GLU A 97 2.86 3.68 -14.49
C GLU A 97 3.69 4.92 -14.10
N LEU A 98 4.79 4.71 -13.37
CA LEU A 98 5.69 5.80 -12.96
C LEU A 98 6.24 6.58 -14.16
N ARG A 99 6.65 5.88 -15.24
CA ARG A 99 7.11 6.52 -16.47
C ARG A 99 6.00 7.32 -17.15
N SER A 100 4.78 6.77 -17.22
CA SER A 100 3.64 7.45 -17.83
C SER A 100 3.25 8.72 -17.08
N MET A 101 3.39 8.74 -15.75
CA MET A 101 3.10 9.93 -14.94
C MET A 101 4.22 10.99 -14.98
N HIS A 102 5.43 10.61 -15.41
CA HIS A 102 6.61 11.49 -15.42
C HIS A 102 7.30 11.44 -16.79
N PRO A 103 6.63 11.88 -17.88
CA PRO A 103 7.16 11.76 -19.25
C PRO A 103 8.48 12.50 -19.46
N ASP A 104 8.73 13.57 -18.70
CA ASP A 104 9.91 14.41 -18.81
C ASP A 104 11.09 13.95 -17.92
N ASP A 105 10.90 12.93 -17.06
CA ASP A 105 11.96 12.37 -16.21
C ASP A 105 12.31 10.95 -16.64
N SER A 106 13.22 10.83 -17.61
CA SER A 106 13.71 9.54 -18.10
C SER A 106 14.36 8.67 -17.01
N ASN A 107 14.71 9.26 -15.87
CA ASN A 107 15.36 8.59 -14.74
C ASN A 107 14.41 8.38 -13.55
N ILE A 108 13.10 8.59 -13.69
CA ILE A 108 12.14 8.39 -12.59
C ILE A 108 12.24 6.98 -11.98
N VAL A 109 12.49 5.97 -12.82
CA VAL A 109 12.82 4.59 -12.43
C VAL A 109 14.12 4.16 -13.10
N PHE A 110 15.07 3.68 -12.31
CA PHE A 110 16.40 3.30 -12.80
C PHE A 110 16.91 2.04 -12.11
N LEU A 111 17.83 1.33 -12.77
CA LEU A 111 18.47 0.15 -12.22
C LEU A 111 19.76 0.56 -11.50
N LYS A 112 19.93 0.13 -10.25
CA LYS A 112 21.16 0.34 -9.47
C LYS A 112 21.48 -0.94 -8.71
N HIS A 113 22.69 -1.48 -8.92
CA HIS A 113 23.13 -2.75 -8.32
C HIS A 113 22.11 -3.89 -8.53
N ASN A 114 21.59 -4.04 -9.76
CA ASN A 114 20.56 -5.03 -10.14
C ASN A 114 19.22 -4.92 -9.41
N VAL A 115 18.93 -3.79 -8.77
CA VAL A 115 17.63 -3.50 -8.15
C VAL A 115 17.01 -2.27 -8.79
N TRP A 116 15.73 -2.35 -9.12
CA TRP A 116 14.97 -1.20 -9.62
C TRP A 116 14.67 -0.23 -8.47
N ARG A 117 14.96 1.06 -8.69
CA ARG A 117 14.77 2.13 -7.71
C ARG A 117 13.93 3.25 -8.31
N VAL A 118 13.21 3.95 -7.45
CA VAL A 118 12.51 5.19 -7.80
C VAL A 118 13.38 6.38 -7.38
N LYS A 119 13.55 7.35 -8.26
CA LYS A 119 14.32 8.57 -7.97
C LYS A 119 13.66 9.35 -6.83
N GLY A 120 14.47 9.81 -5.88
CA GLY A 120 14.00 10.57 -4.72
C GLY A 120 13.46 9.73 -3.55
N LEU A 121 13.28 8.41 -3.72
CA LEU A 121 12.97 7.52 -2.61
C LEU A 121 14.24 6.85 -2.08
N ILE A 122 14.46 6.95 -0.76
CA ILE A 122 15.49 6.19 -0.06
C ILE A 122 14.89 4.82 0.28
N GLN A 123 15.33 3.78 -0.41
CA GLN A 123 15.07 2.37 -0.09
C GLN A 123 16.38 1.60 0.01
#